data_AF-A0AAV4FHU4-F1
#
_entry.id   AF-A0AAV4FHU4-F1
#
_cell.length_a   1.000
_cell.length_b   1.000
_cell.length_c   1.000
_cell.angle_alpha   90.00
_cell.angle_beta   90.00
_cell.angle_gamma   90.00
#
_symmetry.space_group_name_H-M   'P 1'
#
loop_
_entity.id
_entity.type
_entity.pdbx_description
1 polymer ?
#
loop_
_entity_poly.entity_id
_entity_poly.type
_entity_poly.pdbx_seq_one_letter_code
_entity_poly.pdbx_strand_id
1 'polypeptide(L)'
;MAGVFVGAYLSGQTSEYFGPKKIMYGLLAIHGVANLVAVFSHLWEVFAAVSFFIGMAAGGILLSAYVTPLEFTGQFWRGVVGSIPTWNTGAALFAVSVIVLKDWRHLHIMAAVLSGLVFLPVFWVPESFRWLAVDSRDKEATAAITKIARMNGRPKSISS
;
A
#
# COMPACT_ATOMS: atom_id res chain seq x y z
N MET A 1 -13.61 7.52 -10.30
CA MET A 1 -12.57 6.82 -11.11
C MET A 1 -11.42 7.73 -11.53
N ALA A 2 -11.65 9.01 -11.85
CA ALA A 2 -10.56 9.94 -12.17
C ALA A 2 -9.45 9.98 -11.10
N GLY A 3 -9.82 10.05 -9.81
CA GLY A 3 -8.85 10.01 -8.70
C GLY A 3 -7.97 8.76 -8.75
N VAL A 4 -8.56 7.58 -8.89
CA VAL A 4 -7.84 6.29 -8.98
C VAL A 4 -6.81 6.29 -10.10
N PHE A 5 -7.19 6.76 -11.28
CA PHE A 5 -6.28 6.87 -12.43
C PHE A 5 -5.10 7.79 -12.13
N VAL A 6 -5.37 8.99 -11.61
CA VAL A 6 -4.33 9.97 -11.24
C VAL A 6 -3.41 9.39 -10.17
N GLY A 7 -3.97 8.74 -9.16
CA GLY A 7 -3.22 8.10 -8.09
C GLY A 7 -2.31 6.98 -8.56
N ALA A 8 -2.82 6.09 -9.43
CA ALA A 8 -2.02 5.02 -10.02
C ALA A 8 -0.87 5.58 -10.87
N TYR A 9 -1.13 6.60 -11.70
CA TYR A 9 -0.10 7.23 -12.52
C TYR A 9 1.00 7.91 -11.68
N LEU A 10 0.60 8.76 -10.72
CA LEU A 10 1.54 9.50 -9.89
C LEU A 10 2.32 8.60 -8.92
N SER A 11 1.67 7.59 -8.34
CA SER A 11 2.33 6.65 -7.43
C SER A 11 3.41 5.84 -8.13
N GLY A 12 3.20 5.43 -9.38
CA GLY A 12 4.23 4.72 -10.16
C GLY A 12 5.49 5.57 -10.32
N GLN A 13 5.32 6.81 -10.80
CA GLN A 13 6.44 7.74 -10.99
C GLN A 13 7.14 8.07 -9.66
N THR A 14 6.38 8.45 -8.64
CA THR A 14 6.94 8.84 -7.34
C THR A 14 7.57 7.66 -6.58
N SER A 15 7.08 6.43 -6.79
CA SER A 15 7.64 5.22 -6.19
C SER A 15 9.05 4.94 -6.69
N GLU A 16 9.38 5.31 -7.93
CA GLU A 16 10.73 5.14 -8.47
C GLU A 16 11.72 6.12 -7.82
N TYR A 17 11.30 7.34 -7.49
CA TYR A 17 12.15 8.36 -6.87
C TYR A 17 12.27 8.24 -5.35
N PHE A 18 11.16 8.03 -4.64
CA PHE A 18 11.14 8.06 -3.17
C PHE A 18 11.25 6.69 -2.52
N GLY A 19 10.99 5.64 -3.28
CA GLY A 19 10.96 4.26 -2.85
C GLY A 19 9.54 3.72 -2.67
N PRO A 20 9.27 2.47 -3.09
CA PRO A 20 7.94 1.87 -3.10
C PRO A 20 7.31 1.76 -1.71
N LYS A 21 8.10 1.45 -0.68
CA LYS A 21 7.59 1.36 0.69
C LYS A 21 7.07 2.73 1.17
N LYS A 22 7.88 3.79 1.01
CA LYS A 22 7.53 5.13 1.50
C LYS A 22 6.27 5.67 0.84
N ILE A 23 6.15 5.51 -0.47
CA ILE A 23 4.96 5.93 -1.22
C ILE A 23 3.73 5.14 -0.80
N MET A 24 3.83 3.81 -0.64
CA MET A 24 2.71 2.99 -0.19
C MET A 24 2.16 3.44 1.17
N TYR A 25 3.02 3.62 2.18
CA TYR A 25 2.59 4.03 3.52
C TYR A 25 2.14 5.49 3.59
N GLY A 26 2.74 6.37 2.78
CA GLY A 26 2.28 7.76 2.65
C GLY A 26 0.86 7.83 2.08
N LEU A 27 0.58 7.08 1.01
CA LEU A 27 -0.75 6.97 0.43
C LEU A 27 -1.74 6.32 1.40
N LEU A 28 -1.31 5.31 2.17
CA LEU A 28 -2.14 4.67 3.18
C LEU A 28 -2.56 5.64 4.30
N ALA A 29 -1.65 6.51 4.75
CA ALA A 29 -1.95 7.56 5.71
C ALA A 29 -2.95 8.57 5.14
N ILE A 30 -2.73 9.03 3.90
CA ILE A 30 -3.65 9.94 3.20
C ILE A 30 -5.04 9.29 3.05
N HIS A 31 -5.08 8.01 2.68
CA HIS A 31 -6.33 7.26 2.54
C HIS A 31 -7.11 7.18 3.85
N GLY A 32 -6.44 6.87 4.97
CA GLY A 32 -7.06 6.82 6.29
C GLY A 32 -7.62 8.17 6.73
N VAL A 33 -6.83 9.23 6.62
CA VAL A 33 -7.26 10.59 6.99
C VAL A 33 -8.40 11.06 6.10
N ALA A 34 -8.32 10.86 4.78
CA ALA A 34 -9.37 11.28 3.86
C ALA A 34 -10.70 10.55 4.13
N ASN A 35 -10.66 9.26 4.49
CA ASN A 35 -11.87 8.54 4.91
C ASN A 35 -12.47 9.11 6.21
N LEU A 36 -11.66 9.48 7.19
CA LEU A 36 -12.16 10.13 8.41
C LEU A 36 -12.80 11.49 8.10
N VAL A 37 -12.17 12.30 7.24
CA VAL A 37 -12.72 13.59 6.80
C VAL A 37 -14.06 13.41 6.08
N ALA A 38 -14.21 12.36 5.26
CA ALA A 38 -15.46 12.07 4.56
C ALA A 38 -16.64 11.80 5.50
N VAL A 39 -16.41 11.26 6.71
CA VAL A 39 -17.47 11.03 7.71
C VAL A 39 -18.13 12.33 8.17
N PHE A 40 -17.34 13.41 8.26
CA PHE A 40 -17.79 14.73 8.73
C PHE A 40 -18.28 15.64 7.59
N SER A 41 -18.26 15.19 6.34
CA SER A 41 -18.75 16.02 5.23
C SER A 41 -20.28 16.09 5.25
N HIS A 42 -20.80 17.31 5.38
CA HIS A 42 -22.23 17.62 5.30
C HIS A 42 -22.66 18.17 3.94
N LEU A 43 -21.70 18.70 3.18
CA LEU A 43 -21.89 19.27 1.84
C LEU A 43 -21.43 18.29 0.76
N TRP A 44 -22.18 18.19 -0.33
CA TRP A 44 -21.90 17.24 -1.40
C TRP A 44 -20.60 17.57 -2.14
N GLU A 45 -20.27 18.86 -2.29
CA GLU A 45 -19.04 19.33 -2.94
C GLU A 45 -17.80 18.88 -2.17
N VAL A 46 -17.85 19.03 -0.84
CA VAL A 46 -16.78 18.60 0.06
C VAL A 46 -16.64 17.08 0.00
N PHE A 47 -17.75 16.35 0.05
CA PHE A 47 -17.74 14.90 -0.08
C PHE A 47 -17.15 14.43 -1.41
N ALA A 48 -17.50 15.08 -2.52
CA ALA A 48 -16.97 14.76 -3.85
C ALA A 48 -15.47 15.03 -3.95
N ALA A 49 -15.00 16.17 -3.43
CA ALA A 49 -13.58 16.51 -3.40
C ALA A 49 -12.79 15.50 -2.55
N VAL A 50 -13.26 15.17 -1.34
CA VAL A 50 -12.61 14.19 -0.47
C VAL A 50 -12.63 12.79 -1.11
N SER A 51 -13.73 12.40 -1.77
CA SER A 51 -13.83 11.13 -2.50
C SER A 51 -12.83 11.02 -3.65
N PHE A 52 -12.50 12.15 -4.30
CA PHE A 52 -11.43 12.18 -5.29
C PHE A 52 -10.07 11.84 -4.67
N PHE A 53 -9.73 12.42 -3.52
CA PHE A 53 -8.49 12.12 -2.80
C PHE A 53 -8.44 10.70 -2.24
N ILE A 54 -9.57 10.18 -1.72
CA ILE A 54 -9.69 8.77 -1.34
C ILE A 54 -9.38 7.88 -2.55
N GLY A 55 -9.99 8.18 -3.70
CA GLY A 55 -9.74 7.46 -4.94
C GLY A 55 -8.27 7.53 -5.38
N MET A 56 -7.64 8.69 -5.29
CA MET A 56 -6.22 8.88 -5.59
C MET A 56 -5.32 8.03 -4.70
N ALA A 57 -5.55 8.08 -3.39
CA ALA A 57 -4.79 7.26 -2.46
C ALA A 57 -5.01 5.76 -2.72
N ALA A 58 -6.26 5.34 -2.93
CA ALA A 58 -6.61 3.95 -3.23
C ALA A 58 -5.96 3.44 -4.52
N GLY A 59 -5.94 4.24 -5.60
CA GLY A 59 -5.30 3.86 -6.86
C GLY A 59 -3.81 3.64 -6.73
N GLY A 60 -3.12 4.50 -5.97
CA GLY A 60 -1.71 4.31 -5.72
C GLY A 60 -1.40 3.15 -4.77
N ILE A 61 -2.22 2.94 -3.73
CA ILE A 61 -2.11 1.78 -2.85
C ILE A 61 -2.27 0.49 -3.64
N LEU A 62 -3.25 0.41 -4.56
CA LEU A 62 -3.46 -0.76 -5.40
C LEU A 62 -2.20 -1.13 -6.19
N LEU A 63 -1.60 -0.14 -6.86
CA LEU A 63 -0.39 -0.36 -7.66
C LEU A 63 0.79 -0.78 -6.78
N SER A 64 1.07 -0.03 -5.71
CA SER A 64 2.19 -0.31 -4.82
C SER A 64 2.03 -1.66 -4.12
N ALA A 65 0.83 -1.98 -3.60
CA ALA A 65 0.55 -3.24 -2.91
C ALA A 65 0.65 -4.45 -3.84
N TYR A 66 0.44 -4.29 -5.15
CA TYR A 66 0.65 -5.34 -6.14
C TYR A 66 2.14 -5.53 -6.47
N VAL A 67 2.88 -4.42 -6.66
CA VAL A 67 4.28 -4.48 -7.09
C VAL A 67 5.22 -4.89 -5.96
N THR A 68 5.08 -4.32 -4.76
CA THR A 68 6.02 -4.51 -3.64
C THR A 68 6.25 -5.98 -3.25
N PRO A 69 5.22 -6.84 -3.11
CA PRO A 69 5.43 -8.26 -2.78
C PRO A 69 6.21 -9.02 -3.85
N LEU A 70 6.01 -8.66 -5.13
CA LEU A 70 6.70 -9.28 -6.26
C LEU A 70 8.20 -8.96 -6.27
N GLU A 71 8.61 -7.85 -5.66
CA GLU A 71 10.02 -7.47 -5.51
C GLU A 71 10.77 -8.36 -4.51
N PHE A 72 10.09 -8.86 -3.48
CA PHE A 72 10.65 -9.80 -2.51
C PHE A 72 10.49 -11.27 -2.93
N THR A 73 9.72 -11.53 -3.98
CA THR A 73 9.42 -12.89 -4.44
C THR A 73 10.37 -13.31 -5.56
N GLY A 74 10.99 -14.48 -5.40
CA GLY A 74 11.83 -15.09 -6.43
C GLY A 74 11.04 -15.42 -7.70
N GLN A 75 11.69 -15.40 -8.86
CA GLN A 75 11.05 -15.49 -10.18
C GLN A 75 10.07 -16.67 -10.33
N PHE A 76 10.38 -17.82 -9.75
CA PHE A 76 9.53 -19.02 -9.76
C PHE A 76 8.16 -18.79 -9.08
N TRP A 77 8.12 -18.04 -7.97
CA TRP A 77 6.91 -17.83 -7.17
C TRP A 77 6.11 -16.59 -7.58
N ARG A 78 6.65 -15.73 -8.46
CA ARG A 78 5.99 -14.49 -8.87
C ARG A 78 4.63 -14.72 -9.52
N GLY A 79 4.49 -15.78 -10.33
CA GLY A 79 3.21 -16.14 -10.93
C GLY A 79 2.15 -16.46 -9.88
N VAL A 80 2.52 -17.28 -8.87
CA VAL A 80 1.61 -17.67 -7.78
C VAL A 80 1.19 -16.45 -6.96
N VAL A 81 2.14 -15.60 -6.55
CA VAL A 81 1.86 -14.40 -5.75
C VAL A 81 1.03 -13.38 -6.54
N GLY A 82 1.32 -13.20 -7.83
CA GLY A 82 0.58 -12.29 -8.70
C GLY A 82 -0.84 -12.77 -9.02
N SER A 83 -1.09 -14.08 -8.99
CA SER A 83 -2.42 -14.66 -9.23
C SER A 83 -3.35 -14.63 -8.01
N ILE A 84 -2.90 -14.16 -6.85
CA ILE A 84 -3.77 -14.05 -5.67
C ILE A 84 -4.89 -13.04 -5.99
N PRO A 85 -6.17 -13.42 -5.90
CA PRO A 85 -7.30 -12.59 -6.31
C PRO A 85 -7.65 -11.52 -5.26
N THR A 86 -6.67 -10.69 -4.88
CA THR A 86 -6.78 -9.69 -3.82
C THR A 86 -7.90 -8.69 -4.09
N TRP A 87 -8.03 -8.21 -5.33
CA TRP A 87 -9.10 -7.29 -5.72
C TRP A 87 -10.50 -7.89 -5.57
N ASN A 88 -10.71 -9.09 -6.10
CA ASN A 88 -12.00 -9.78 -6.03
C ASN A 88 -12.39 -10.07 -4.57
N THR A 89 -11.41 -10.49 -3.76
CA THR A 89 -11.62 -10.76 -2.33
C THR A 89 -11.97 -9.47 -1.59
N GLY A 90 -11.26 -8.38 -1.86
CA GLY A 90 -11.55 -7.07 -1.26
C GLY A 90 -12.93 -6.53 -1.65
N ALA A 91 -13.32 -6.68 -2.92
CA ALA A 91 -14.64 -6.28 -3.41
C ALA A 91 -15.76 -7.10 -2.76
N ALA A 92 -15.58 -8.41 -2.60
CA ALA A 92 -16.53 -9.28 -1.92
C ALA A 92 -16.68 -8.89 -0.43
N LEU A 93 -15.56 -8.67 0.27
CA LEU A 93 -15.59 -8.20 1.66
C LEU A 93 -16.29 -6.84 1.78
N PHE A 94 -16.01 -5.91 0.87
CA PHE A 94 -16.68 -4.61 0.85
C PHE A 94 -18.20 -4.75 0.67
N ALA A 95 -18.65 -5.61 -0.26
CA ALA A 95 -20.08 -5.86 -0.46
C ALA A 95 -20.76 -6.40 0.80
N VAL A 96 -20.12 -7.32 1.52
CA VAL A 96 -20.60 -7.81 2.82
C VAL A 96 -20.69 -6.68 3.84
N SER A 97 -19.66 -5.82 3.92
CA SER A 97 -19.66 -4.68 4.85
C SER A 97 -20.80 -3.70 4.58
N VAL A 98 -21.17 -3.47 3.31
CA VAL A 98 -22.32 -2.63 2.95
C VAL A 98 -23.62 -3.20 3.51
N ILE A 99 -23.82 -4.52 3.41
CA ILE A 99 -25.03 -5.20 3.90
C ILE A 99 -25.12 -5.14 5.43
N VAL A 100 -23.98 -5.28 6.12
CA VAL A 100 -23.91 -5.30 7.59
C VAL A 100 -24.05 -3.90 8.18
N LEU A 101 -23.25 -2.93 7.71
CA LEU A 101 -23.14 -1.61 8.32
C LEU A 101 -24.28 -0.67 7.92
N LYS A 102 -24.86 -0.85 6.72
CA LYS A 102 -26.02 -0.12 6.15
C LYS A 102 -25.89 1.41 6.04
N ASP A 103 -24.96 2.03 6.76
CA ASP A 103 -24.66 3.46 6.75
C ASP A 103 -23.28 3.70 6.13
N TRP A 104 -23.25 4.62 5.18
CA TRP A 104 -22.05 5.02 4.44
C TRP A 104 -20.96 5.60 5.35
N ARG A 105 -21.32 6.27 6.45
CA ARG A 105 -20.34 6.80 7.41
C ARG A 105 -19.57 5.70 8.10
N HIS A 106 -20.27 4.63 8.46
CA HIS A 106 -19.65 3.46 9.09
C HIS A 106 -18.70 2.74 8.11
N LEU A 107 -18.99 2.74 6.80
CA LEU A 107 -18.08 2.21 5.79
C LEU A 107 -16.78 3.00 5.72
N HIS A 108 -16.84 4.33 5.79
CA HIS A 108 -15.63 5.17 5.82
C HIS A 108 -14.82 4.98 7.11
N ILE A 109 -15.48 4.87 8.27
CA ILE A 109 -14.81 4.55 9.55
C ILE A 109 -14.09 3.21 9.44
N MET A 110 -14.77 2.18 8.94
CA MET A 110 -14.18 0.86 8.71
C MET A 110 -12.95 0.95 7.79
N ALA A 111 -13.05 1.68 6.66
CA ALA A 111 -11.94 1.87 5.74
C ALA A 111 -10.75 2.59 6.40
N ALA A 112 -11.00 3.59 7.25
CA ALA A 112 -9.96 4.27 8.02
C ALA A 112 -9.28 3.33 9.03
N VAL A 113 -10.05 2.52 9.76
CA VAL A 113 -9.51 1.53 10.71
C VAL A 113 -8.66 0.49 9.98
N LEU A 114 -9.15 -0.06 8.87
CA LEU A 114 -8.39 -1.02 8.06
C LEU A 114 -7.09 -0.40 7.53
N SER A 115 -7.13 0.86 7.09
CA SER A 115 -5.92 1.58 6.67
C SER A 115 -4.90 1.70 7.80
N GLY A 116 -5.36 1.94 9.04
CA GLY A 116 -4.52 1.96 10.22
C GLY A 116 -3.91 0.59 10.55
N LEU A 117 -4.68 -0.50 10.42
CA LEU A 117 -4.18 -1.86 10.62
C LEU A 117 -3.10 -2.24 9.60
N VAL A 118 -3.30 -1.88 8.33
CA VAL A 118 -2.33 -2.12 7.24
C VAL A 118 -1.09 -1.22 7.38
N PHE A 119 -1.12 -0.20 8.24
CA PHE A 119 0.05 0.61 8.54
C PHE A 119 1.03 -0.10 9.48
N LEU A 120 0.56 -1.00 10.35
CA LEU A 120 1.39 -1.68 11.36
C LEU A 120 2.62 -2.42 10.77
N PRO A 121 2.52 -3.16 9.64
CA PRO A 121 3.65 -3.82 9.01
C PRO A 121 4.84 -2.93 8.63
N VAL A 122 4.71 -1.59 8.63
CA VAL A 122 5.76 -0.64 8.24
C VAL A 122 7.08 -0.84 8.99
N PHE A 123 7.01 -1.27 10.26
CA PHE A 123 8.18 -1.47 11.10
C PHE A 123 8.94 -2.75 10.78
N TRP A 124 8.26 -3.76 10.24
CA TRP A 124 8.86 -5.05 9.92
C TRP A 124 9.35 -5.10 8.47
N VAL A 125 8.56 -4.59 7.53
CA VAL A 125 8.86 -4.66 6.09
C VAL A 125 10.10 -3.81 5.75
N PRO A 126 11.19 -4.40 5.24
CA PRO A 126 12.34 -3.64 4.75
C PRO A 126 11.99 -2.92 3.43
N GLU A 127 12.80 -1.93 3.05
CA GLU A 127 12.67 -1.29 1.73
C GLU A 127 13.07 -2.26 0.61
N SER A 128 12.59 -2.01 -0.60
CA SER A 128 12.86 -2.85 -1.77
C SER A 128 14.34 -2.96 -2.10
N PHE A 129 14.85 -4.20 -2.19
CA PHE A 129 16.24 -4.47 -2.58
C PHE A 129 16.58 -3.93 -3.96
N ARG A 130 15.64 -4.07 -4.91
CA ARG A 130 15.81 -3.61 -6.28
C ARG A 130 15.97 -2.10 -6.32
N TRP A 131 15.12 -1.38 -5.60
CA TRP A 131 15.18 0.08 -5.54
C TRP A 131 16.50 0.54 -4.88
N LEU A 132 16.89 -0.07 -3.76
CA LEU A 132 18.15 0.26 -3.08
C LEU A 132 19.40 -0.01 -3.93
N ALA A 133 19.39 -1.08 -4.73
CA ALA A 133 20.49 -1.42 -5.63
C ALA A 133 20.59 -0.44 -6.82
N VAL A 134 19.46 0.00 -7.38
CA VAL A 134 19.42 0.97 -8.48
C VAL A 134 19.83 2.37 -8.01
N ASP A 135 19.44 2.76 -6.81
CA ASP A 135 19.71 4.07 -6.24
C ASP A 135 21.12 4.20 -5.60
N SER A 136 21.99 3.19 -5.78
CA SER A 136 23.36 3.14 -5.21
C SER A 136 23.42 3.32 -3.69
N ARG A 137 22.38 2.88 -2.96
CA ARG A 137 22.28 2.99 -1.49
C ARG A 137 22.80 1.73 -0.80
N ASP A 138 24.06 1.39 -1.04
CA ASP A 138 24.68 0.11 -0.64
C ASP A 138 24.62 -0.18 0.87
N LYS A 139 24.71 0.86 1.71
CA LYS A 139 24.59 0.74 3.17
C LYS A 139 23.19 0.31 3.59
N GLU A 140 22.17 0.86 2.94
CA GLU A 140 20.77 0.53 3.24
C GLU A 140 20.36 -0.82 2.64
N ALA A 141 20.88 -1.15 1.46
CA ALA A 141 20.74 -2.49 0.88
C ALA A 141 21.30 -3.55 1.85
N THR A 142 22.52 -3.34 2.33
CA THR A 142 23.18 -4.22 3.30
C THR A 142 22.39 -4.35 4.61
N ALA A 143 21.86 -3.24 5.13
CA ALA A 143 21.02 -3.24 6.33
C ALA A 143 19.71 -4.03 6.13
N ALA A 144 19.05 -3.85 4.99
CA ALA A 144 17.83 -4.58 4.63
C ALA A 144 18.09 -6.09 4.51
N ILE A 145 19.20 -6.50 3.85
CA ILE A 145 19.56 -7.92 3.68
C ILE A 145 19.85 -8.54 5.04
N THR A 146 20.63 -7.83 5.88
CA THR A 146 20.95 -8.28 7.24
C THR A 146 19.69 -8.47 8.08
N LYS A 147 18.71 -7.55 7.97
CA LYS A 147 17.42 -7.65 8.67
C LYS A 147 16.65 -8.89 8.22
N ILE A 148 16.56 -9.15 6.92
CA ILE A 148 15.87 -10.33 6.38
C ILE A 148 16.59 -11.62 6.77
N ALA A 149 17.93 -11.66 6.68
CA ALA A 149 18.72 -12.82 7.10
C ALA A 149 18.48 -13.15 8.59
N ARG A 150 18.44 -12.14 9.46
CA ARG A 150 18.12 -12.30 10.88
C ARG A 150 16.71 -12.81 11.11
N MET A 151 15.71 -12.29 10.39
CA MET A 151 14.32 -12.78 10.47
C MET A 151 14.18 -14.23 9.99
N ASN A 152 14.98 -14.63 9.00
CA ASN A 152 14.99 -15.99 8.45
C ASN A 152 15.94 -16.95 9.18
N GLY A 153 16.57 -16.52 10.28
CA GLY A 153 17.53 -17.35 11.02
C GLY A 153 18.80 -17.74 10.25
N ARG A 154 19.14 -17.03 9.19
CA ARG A 154 20.33 -17.31 8.36
C ARG A 154 21.51 -16.42 8.79
N PRO A 155 22.76 -16.95 8.78
CA PRO A 155 23.95 -16.13 9.05
C PRO A 155 24.09 -15.02 8.01
N LYS A 156 24.74 -13.90 8.38
CA LYS A 156 25.06 -12.78 7.48
C LYS A 156 25.82 -13.32 6.26
N SER A 157 25.16 -13.48 5.11
CA SER A 157 25.86 -13.75 3.86
C SER A 157 26.24 -12.43 3.21
N ILE A 158 27.42 -11.93 3.56
CA ILE A 158 28.16 -11.01 2.69
C ILE A 158 29.59 -11.52 2.67
N SER A 159 29.90 -12.36 1.68
CA SER A 159 31.26 -12.52 1.20
C SER A 159 31.58 -11.33 0.30
N SER A 160 32.64 -10.61 0.67
CA SER A 160 33.52 -9.72 -0.12
C SER A 160 32.91 -8.91 -1.27
#